data_AF-A0A977KX21-F1
#
_entry.id   AF-A0A977KX21-F1
#
_cell.length_a   1.000
_cell.length_b   1.000
_cell.length_c   1.000
_cell.angle_alpha   90.00
_cell.angle_beta   90.00
_cell.angle_gamma   90.00
#
_symmetry.space_group_name_H-M   'P 1'
#
loop_
_entity.id
_entity.type
_entity.pdbx_description
1 polymer ?
#
loop_
_entity_poly.entity_id
_entity_poly.type
_entity_poly.pdbx_seq_one_letter_code
_entity_poly.pdbx_strand_id
1 'polypeptide(L)'
;MLNLKTADITQSRFYQEVVEVGRQEGLQAGLKEGLQEGLQEGLRAGEADLILRQLTRKYGTLAPEVNQQIKALTIAELGDLGEALLDFVEISDLENWLGHCGSSS
;
A
#
# COMPACT_ATOMS: atom_id res chain seq x y z
N MET A 1 55.37 12.35 -24.30
CA MET A 1 54.10 12.69 -23.60
C MET A 1 52.98 11.95 -24.30
N LEU A 2 52.36 10.97 -23.66
CA LEU A 2 51.23 10.24 -24.25
C LEU A 2 49.99 11.13 -24.16
N ASN A 3 49.52 11.61 -25.31
CA ASN A 3 48.20 12.24 -25.46
C ASN A 3 47.14 11.16 -25.22
N LEU A 4 46.66 11.02 -23.97
CA LEU A 4 45.38 10.37 -23.72
C LEU A 4 44.30 11.27 -24.32
N LYS A 5 43.97 11.03 -25.60
CA LYS A 5 42.63 11.33 -26.10
C LYS A 5 41.67 10.72 -25.09
N THR A 6 40.75 11.52 -24.56
CA THR A 6 39.64 11.07 -23.71
C THR A 6 39.00 9.86 -24.39
N ALA A 7 39.44 8.68 -24.00
CA ALA A 7 38.93 7.43 -24.52
C ALA A 7 37.44 7.44 -24.16
N ASP A 8 36.59 7.14 -25.13
CA ASP A 8 35.17 6.98 -24.91
C ASP A 8 34.97 5.82 -23.93
N ILE A 9 35.00 6.13 -22.64
CA ILE A 9 35.00 5.17 -21.54
C ILE A 9 33.75 4.29 -21.58
N THR A 10 32.69 4.75 -22.26
CA THR A 10 31.44 4.03 -22.44
C THR A 10 31.58 2.74 -23.24
N GLN A 11 32.60 2.66 -24.10
CA GLN A 11 32.94 1.45 -24.88
C GLN A 11 33.88 0.51 -24.12
N SER A 12 34.40 0.92 -22.97
CA SER A 12 35.27 0.06 -22.16
C SER A 12 34.45 -1.08 -21.54
N ARG A 13 35.06 -2.26 -21.43
CA ARG A 13 34.44 -3.40 -20.74
C ARG A 13 34.08 -3.07 -19.30
N PHE A 14 34.92 -2.29 -18.64
CA PHE A 14 34.69 -1.83 -17.28
C PHE A 14 33.40 -1.01 -17.15
N TYR A 15 33.15 -0.07 -18.06
CA TYR A 15 31.92 0.71 -18.04
C TYR A 15 30.69 -0.15 -18.34
N GLN A 16 30.78 -1.06 -19.32
CA GLN A 16 29.69 -2.00 -19.64
C GLN A 16 29.34 -2.89 -18.44
N GLU A 17 30.35 -3.36 -17.71
CA GLU A 17 30.17 -4.15 -16.49
C GLU A 17 29.48 -3.35 -15.39
N VAL A 18 29.93 -2.12 -15.13
CA VAL A 18 29.30 -1.24 -14.12
C VAL A 18 27.84 -0.93 -14.47
N VAL A 19 27.54 -0.65 -15.75
CA VAL A 19 26.16 -0.41 -16.21
C VAL A 19 25.30 -1.65 -16.04
N GLU A 20 25.82 -2.84 -16.39
CA GLU A 20 25.09 -4.08 -16.24
C GLU A 20 24.84 -4.43 -14.77
N VAL A 21 25.83 -4.24 -13.89
CA VAL A 21 25.65 -4.39 -12.43
C VAL A 21 24.59 -3.42 -11.92
N GLY A 22 24.67 -2.13 -12.27
CA GLY A 22 23.68 -1.14 -11.86
C GLY A 22 22.27 -1.45 -12.37
N ARG A 23 22.15 -1.98 -13.58
CA ARG A 23 20.87 -2.44 -14.14
C ARG A 23 20.31 -3.63 -13.37
N GLN A 24 21.15 -4.60 -13.02
CA GLN A 24 20.75 -5.77 -12.24
C GLN A 24 20.33 -5.39 -10.82
N GLU A 25 21.11 -4.54 -10.15
CA GLU A 25 20.78 -4.03 -8.81
C GLU A 25 19.48 -3.22 -8.83
N GLY A 26 19.32 -2.31 -9.81
CA GLY A 26 18.10 -1.53 -9.96
C GLY A 26 16.86 -2.39 -10.22
N LEU A 27 16.98 -3.43 -11.04
CA LEU A 27 15.88 -4.39 -11.28
C LEU A 27 15.52 -5.16 -10.00
N GLN A 28 16.53 -5.65 -9.26
CA GLN A 28 16.30 -6.37 -8.01
C GLN A 28 15.65 -5.48 -6.95
N ALA A 29 16.12 -4.23 -6.81
CA ALA A 29 15.55 -3.26 -5.89
C ALA A 29 14.10 -2.94 -6.25
N GLY A 30 13.83 -2.61 -7.53
CA GLY A 30 12.48 -2.29 -8.00
C GLY A 30 11.50 -3.45 -7.89
N LEU A 31 11.94 -4.69 -8.14
CA LEU A 31 11.10 -5.88 -7.94
C LEU A 31 10.76 -6.08 -6.45
N LYS A 32 11.72 -5.88 -5.56
CA LYS A 32 11.52 -6.03 -4.12
C LYS A 32 10.56 -4.97 -3.58
N GLU A 33 10.76 -3.70 -3.95
CA GLU A 33 9.91 -2.59 -3.55
C GLU A 33 8.49 -2.75 -4.10
N GLY A 34 8.35 -3.01 -5.40
CA GLY A 34 7.04 -3.19 -6.03
C GLY A 34 6.26 -4.40 -5.48
N LEU A 35 6.93 -5.49 -5.13
CA LEU A 35 6.29 -6.64 -4.48
C LEU A 35 5.80 -6.29 -3.07
N GLN A 36 6.62 -5.55 -2.31
CA GLN A 36 6.26 -5.13 -0.95
C GLN A 36 5.08 -4.17 -0.95
N GLU A 37 5.11 -3.13 -1.80
CA GLU A 37 4.01 -2.17 -1.95
C GLU A 37 2.74 -2.87 -2.44
N GLY A 38 2.85 -3.71 -3.47
CA GLY A 38 1.71 -4.43 -4.04
C GLY A 38 1.06 -5.39 -3.03
N LEU A 39 1.85 -6.06 -2.19
CA LEU A 39 1.33 -6.91 -1.13
C LEU A 39 0.61 -6.09 -0.06
N GLN A 40 1.19 -4.98 0.38
CA GLN A 40 0.59 -4.12 1.40
C GLN A 40 -0.73 -3.51 0.92
N GLU A 41 -0.76 -2.95 -0.28
CA GLU A 41 -1.98 -2.38 -0.85
C GLU A 41 -3.03 -3.46 -1.12
N GLY A 42 -2.62 -4.64 -1.60
CA GLY A 42 -3.52 -5.77 -1.84
C GLY A 42 -4.19 -6.28 -0.56
N LEU A 43 -3.44 -6.38 0.54
CA LEU A 43 -3.99 -6.78 1.84
C LEU A 43 -4.99 -5.74 2.36
N ARG A 44 -4.61 -4.46 2.37
CA ARG A 44 -5.46 -3.35 2.81
C ARG A 44 -6.76 -3.25 2.00
N ALA A 45 -6.65 -3.31 0.67
CA ALA A 45 -7.81 -3.24 -0.21
C ALA A 45 -8.75 -4.44 -0.04
N GLY A 46 -8.18 -5.66 0.14
CA GLY A 46 -8.96 -6.88 0.37
C GLY A 46 -9.70 -6.86 1.70
N GLU A 47 -9.06 -6.39 2.76
CA GLU A 47 -9.67 -6.28 4.09
C GLU A 47 -10.77 -5.21 4.12
N ALA A 48 -10.53 -4.04 3.51
CA ALA A 48 -11.55 -3.00 3.34
C ALA A 48 -12.76 -3.51 2.55
N ASP A 49 -12.56 -4.23 1.44
CA ASP A 49 -13.66 -4.82 0.67
C ASP A 49 -14.49 -5.80 1.51
N LEU A 50 -13.83 -6.65 2.28
CA LEU A 50 -14.50 -7.61 3.16
C LEU A 50 -15.35 -6.89 4.21
N ILE A 51 -14.80 -5.88 4.89
CA ILE A 51 -15.53 -5.08 5.89
C ILE A 51 -16.72 -4.36 5.27
N LEU A 52 -16.53 -3.73 4.11
CA LEU A 52 -17.61 -3.05 3.40
C LEU A 52 -18.74 -4.01 3.04
N ARG A 53 -18.43 -5.22 2.60
CA ARG A 53 -19.43 -6.25 2.30
C ARG A 53 -20.17 -6.72 3.55
N GLN A 54 -19.48 -6.86 4.68
CA GLN A 54 -20.09 -7.21 5.96
C GLN A 54 -21.05 -6.12 6.44
N LEU A 55 -20.60 -4.86 6.43
CA LEU A 55 -21.42 -3.71 6.78
C LEU A 55 -22.61 -3.55 5.84
N THR A 56 -22.40 -3.69 4.53
CA THR A 56 -23.49 -3.64 3.54
C THR A 56 -24.53 -4.73 3.78
N ARG A 57 -24.09 -5.92 4.20
CA ARG A 57 -25.01 -7.02 4.54
C ARG A 57 -25.78 -6.76 5.84
N LYS A 58 -25.14 -6.15 6.83
CA LYS A 58 -25.73 -5.89 8.17
C LYS A 58 -26.68 -4.70 8.18
N TYR A 59 -26.30 -3.62 7.50
CA TYR A 59 -26.99 -2.33 7.56
C TYR A 59 -27.61 -1.87 6.23
N GLY A 60 -27.37 -2.59 5.13
CA GLY A 60 -27.84 -2.21 3.80
C GLY A 60 -26.88 -1.22 3.12
N THR A 61 -27.40 -0.40 2.20
CA THR A 61 -26.57 0.54 1.43
C THR A 61 -25.92 1.58 2.34
N LEU A 62 -24.59 1.60 2.39
CA LEU A 62 -23.80 2.58 3.12
C LEU A 62 -23.66 3.89 2.32
N ALA A 63 -23.58 5.00 3.03
CA ALA A 63 -23.29 6.30 2.43
C ALA A 63 -21.90 6.30 1.74
N PRO A 64 -21.74 6.98 0.59
CA PRO A 64 -20.45 7.06 -0.11
C PRO A 64 -19.29 7.56 0.77
N GLU A 65 -19.56 8.46 1.70
CA GLU A 65 -18.58 9.04 2.60
C GLU A 65 -18.03 8.00 3.57
N VAL A 66 -18.90 7.15 4.13
CA VAL A 66 -18.51 6.03 5.00
C VAL A 66 -17.66 5.02 4.22
N ASN A 67 -18.03 4.73 2.98
CA ASN A 67 -17.25 3.84 2.11
C ASN A 67 -15.84 4.39 1.85
N GLN A 68 -15.71 5.69 1.63
CA GLN A 68 -14.42 6.34 1.41
C GLN A 68 -13.57 6.35 2.67
N GLN A 69 -14.16 6.61 3.84
CA GLN A 69 -13.46 6.58 5.12
C GLN A 69 -12.89 5.19 5.41
N ILE A 70 -13.70 4.14 5.26
CA ILE A 70 -13.23 2.75 5.46
C ILE A 70 -12.11 2.40 4.49
N LYS A 71 -12.22 2.80 3.22
CA LYS A 71 -11.15 2.60 2.23
C LYS A 71 -9.90 3.44 2.48
N ALA A 72 -9.94 4.43 3.37
CA ALA A 72 -8.79 5.23 3.75
C ALA A 72 -8.08 4.70 5.00
N LEU A 73 -8.71 3.77 5.74
CA LEU A 73 -8.11 3.15 6.91
C LEU A 73 -6.85 2.35 6.56
N THR A 74 -5.93 2.32 7.52
CA THR A 74 -4.76 1.45 7.53
C THR A 74 -5.17 0.00 7.79
N ILE A 75 -4.28 -0.95 7.51
CA ILE A 75 -4.52 -2.38 7.77
C ILE A 75 -4.84 -2.63 9.26
N ALA A 76 -4.13 -1.95 10.17
CA ALA A 76 -4.36 -2.11 11.60
C ALA A 76 -5.76 -1.63 12.01
N GLU A 77 -6.15 -0.44 11.56
CA GLU A 77 -7.48 0.11 11.82
C GLU A 77 -8.60 -0.73 11.20
N LEU A 78 -8.36 -1.32 10.02
CA LEU A 78 -9.30 -2.27 9.41
C LEU A 78 -9.45 -3.53 10.26
N GLY A 79 -8.35 -4.08 10.78
CA GLY A 79 -8.38 -5.20 11.71
C GLY A 79 -9.19 -4.88 12.97
N ASP A 80 -8.91 -3.74 13.60
CA ASP A 80 -9.63 -3.26 14.78
C ASP A 80 -11.13 -3.03 14.51
N LEU A 81 -11.47 -2.47 13.34
CA LEU A 81 -12.85 -2.32 12.90
C LEU A 81 -13.53 -3.68 12.69
N GLY A 82 -12.81 -4.65 12.13
CA GLY A 82 -13.29 -6.02 11.92
C GLY A 82 -13.69 -6.71 13.23
N GLU A 83 -12.91 -6.53 14.29
CA GLU A 83 -13.22 -7.02 15.63
C GLU A 83 -14.41 -6.25 16.24
N ALA A 84 -14.36 -4.92 16.23
CA ALA A 84 -15.40 -4.07 16.82
C ALA A 84 -16.78 -4.27 16.15
N LEU A 85 -16.80 -4.57 14.85
CA LEU A 85 -18.02 -4.80 14.07
C LEU A 85 -18.86 -5.97 14.61
N LEU A 86 -18.24 -6.93 15.29
CA LEU A 86 -18.92 -8.07 15.92
C LEU A 86 -19.80 -7.62 17.09
N ASP A 87 -19.42 -6.54 17.77
CA ASP A 87 -20.12 -6.00 18.94
C ASP A 87 -21.14 -4.90 18.58
N PHE A 88 -21.09 -4.37 17.35
CA PHE A 88 -22.03 -3.32 16.95
C PHE A 88 -23.49 -3.81 16.93
N VAL A 89 -24.39 -2.97 17.41
CA VAL A 89 -25.83 -3.23 17.43
C VAL A 89 -26.53 -2.41 16.35
N GLU A 90 -26.10 -1.17 16.14
CA GLU A 90 -26.71 -0.23 15.20
C GLU A 90 -25.67 0.49 14.33
N ILE A 91 -26.13 1.23 13.32
CA ILE A 91 -25.23 1.93 12.40
C ILE A 91 -24.47 3.07 13.10
N SER A 92 -25.06 3.66 14.14
CA SER A 92 -24.42 4.74 14.90
C SER A 92 -23.19 4.28 15.67
N ASP A 93 -23.05 2.98 15.98
CA ASP A 93 -21.81 2.43 16.55
C ASP A 93 -20.63 2.57 15.57
N LEU A 94 -20.88 2.31 14.28
CA LEU A 94 -19.89 2.51 13.22
C LEU A 94 -19.52 3.98 13.06
N GLU A 95 -20.53 4.86 13.02
CA GLU A 95 -20.30 6.31 12.88
C GLU A 95 -19.48 6.86 14.05
N ASN A 96 -19.79 6.42 15.27
CA ASN A 96 -19.04 6.76 16.46
C ASN A 96 -17.60 6.21 16.38
N TRP A 97 -17.42 4.95 15.99
CA TRP A 97 -16.09 4.35 15.86
C TRP A 97 -15.20 5.13 14.88
N LEU A 98 -15.74 5.43 13.69
CA LEU A 98 -15.05 6.22 12.66
C LEU A 98 -14.69 7.62 13.16
N GLY A 99 -15.56 8.24 13.97
CA GLY A 99 -15.30 9.55 14.58
C GLY A 99 -14.16 9.57 15.60
N HIS A 100 -13.92 8.46 16.32
CA HIS A 100 -12.83 8.36 17.30
C HIS A 100 -11.50 7.92 16.67
N CYS A 101 -11.55 7.16 15.57
CA CYS A 101 -10.38 6.69 14.84
C CYS A 101 -9.50 7.85 14.33
N GLY A 102 -10.10 9.01 13.99
CA GLY A 102 -9.39 10.23 13.56
C GLY A 102 -8.59 10.98 14.64
N SER A 103 -8.52 10.49 15.89
CA SER A 103 -7.78 11.14 16.99
C SER A 103 -6.50 10.40 17.41
N SER A 104 -6.19 9.26 16.79
CA SER A 104 -5.00 8.46 17.10
C SER A 104 -4.06 8.43 15.90
N SER A 105 -3.28 9.51 15.74
CA SER A 105 -2.03 9.55 14.96
C SER A 105 -0.98 10.33 15.74
#